data_AF-A0A0C1QJT3-F1
#
_entry.id   AF-A0A0C1QJT3-F1
#
_cell.length_a   1.000
_cell.length_b   1.000
_cell.length_c   1.000
_cell.angle_alpha   90.00
_cell.angle_beta   90.00
_cell.angle_gamma   90.00
#
_symmetry.space_group_name_H-M   'P 1'
#
loop_
_entity.id
_entity.type
_entity.pdbx_description
1 polymer ?
#
loop_
_entity_poly.entity_id
_entity_poly.type
_entity_poly.pdbx_seq_one_letter_code
_entity_poly.pdbx_strand_id
1 'polypeptide(L)'
;MFNSGLVRRNGYMDSQLSTIQERLQQASDTRAQEAAGGEILYAGDANLTDEQIAKLPFDLYRQGYEYYWKTHAHPNSTFKYTMSSLLDLMSFDATNQIELIDKPLLMIAGSKADSLYMSEQAFAKATGTKDKELLKIDGATHIETYWVPKYVDAAIEKLTKFYARTI
;
A
#
# COMPACT_ATOMS: atom_id res chain seq x y z
N MET A 1 -5.42 3.95 4.30
CA MET A 1 -5.18 4.04 2.83
C MET A 1 -3.70 3.80 2.54
N PHE A 2 -3.40 3.08 1.47
CA PHE A 2 -2.06 2.83 0.97
C PHE A 2 -1.89 3.51 -0.39
N ASN A 3 -1.04 4.54 -0.47
CA ASN A 3 -0.79 5.26 -1.73
C ASN A 3 0.32 4.54 -2.52
N SER A 4 -0.07 3.52 -3.29
CA SER A 4 0.89 2.72 -4.08
C SER A 4 1.73 3.56 -5.04
N GLY A 5 1.19 4.67 -5.55
CA GLY A 5 1.92 5.55 -6.44
C GLY A 5 3.06 6.28 -5.72
N LEU A 6 2.81 6.81 -4.52
CA LEU A 6 3.86 7.38 -3.67
C LEU A 6 4.95 6.35 -3.37
N VAL A 7 4.56 5.13 -2.95
CA VAL A 7 5.50 4.08 -2.60
C VAL A 7 6.35 3.66 -3.81
N ARG A 8 5.77 3.63 -5.01
CA ARG A 8 6.47 3.22 -6.23
C ARG A 8 7.32 4.35 -6.78
N ARG A 9 6.89 5.60 -6.62
CA ARG A 9 7.68 6.77 -7.00
C ARG A 9 8.86 6.99 -6.05
N ASN A 10 8.64 7.13 -4.76
CA ASN A 10 9.69 7.54 -3.82
C ASN A 10 10.38 6.38 -3.09
N GLY A 11 9.87 5.15 -3.23
CA GLY A 11 10.18 4.07 -2.30
C GLY A 11 9.29 4.14 -1.07
N TYR A 12 9.13 3.00 -0.38
CA TYR A 12 8.39 2.98 0.87
C TYR A 12 9.12 3.82 1.92
N MET A 13 8.39 4.68 2.65
CA MET A 13 8.98 5.67 3.57
C MET A 13 10.03 6.58 2.88
N ASP A 14 9.83 6.90 1.60
CA ASP A 14 10.71 7.74 0.77
C ASP A 14 12.17 7.23 0.68
N SER A 15 12.38 5.92 0.88
CA SER A 15 13.70 5.30 0.94
C SER A 15 14.47 5.23 -0.40
N GLN A 16 13.85 5.57 -1.52
CA GLN A 16 14.40 5.39 -2.87
C GLN A 16 14.30 6.66 -3.74
N LEU A 17 14.33 7.84 -3.12
CA LEU A 17 14.31 9.12 -3.84
C LEU A 17 15.50 9.29 -4.79
N SER A 18 16.69 8.82 -4.40
CA SER A 18 17.91 8.95 -5.20
C SER A 18 17.95 8.08 -6.47
N THR A 19 17.09 7.05 -6.55
CA THR A 19 17.05 6.10 -7.67
C THR A 19 15.83 6.26 -8.57
N ILE A 20 15.09 7.36 -8.45
CA ILE A 20 13.86 7.60 -9.24
C ILE A 20 14.15 7.53 -10.75
N GLN A 21 15.18 8.24 -11.23
CA GLN A 21 15.50 8.29 -12.66
C GLN A 21 15.98 6.95 -13.19
N GLU A 22 16.80 6.24 -12.42
CA GLU A 22 17.26 4.89 -12.75
C GLU A 22 16.08 3.91 -12.89
N ARG A 23 15.16 3.92 -11.93
CA ARG A 23 13.98 3.03 -11.95
C ARG A 23 12.99 3.39 -13.06
N LEU A 24 12.85 4.67 -13.40
CA LEU A 24 12.07 5.11 -14.57
C LEU A 24 12.70 4.62 -15.88
N GLN A 25 14.03 4.73 -16.02
CA GLN A 25 14.75 4.24 -17.19
C GLN A 25 14.57 2.72 -17.32
N GLN A 26 14.78 1.96 -16.24
CA GLN A 26 14.59 0.51 -16.21
C GLN A 26 13.18 0.09 -16.63
N ALA A 27 12.15 0.79 -16.11
CA ALA A 27 10.76 0.50 -16.47
C ALA A 27 10.45 0.84 -17.94
N SER A 28 11.04 1.93 -18.46
CA SER A 28 10.93 2.32 -19.87
C SER A 28 11.58 1.30 -20.80
N ASP A 29 12.79 0.86 -20.49
CA ASP A 29 13.52 -0.16 -21.26
C ASP A 29 12.76 -1.48 -21.27
N THR A 30 12.23 -1.89 -20.10
CA THR A 30 11.39 -3.09 -20.00
C THR A 30 10.14 -2.96 -20.88
N ARG A 31 9.45 -1.82 -20.86
CA ARG A 31 8.26 -1.62 -21.70
C ARG A 31 8.61 -1.65 -23.20
N ALA A 32 9.76 -1.12 -23.60
CA ALA A 32 10.23 -1.20 -24.98
C ALA A 32 10.54 -2.65 -25.39
N GLN A 33 11.15 -3.44 -24.51
CA GLN A 33 11.38 -4.87 -24.73
C GLN A 33 10.06 -5.64 -24.91
N GLU A 34 9.08 -5.41 -24.03
CA GLU A 34 7.74 -6.02 -24.13
C GLU A 34 7.08 -5.68 -25.48
N ALA A 35 7.13 -4.40 -25.89
CA ALA A 35 6.58 -3.94 -27.16
C ALA A 35 7.28 -4.57 -28.39
N ALA A 36 8.56 -4.92 -28.27
CA ALA A 36 9.33 -5.63 -29.30
C ALA A 36 9.06 -7.15 -29.33
N GLY A 37 8.16 -7.66 -28.48
CA GLY A 37 7.87 -9.09 -28.36
C GLY A 37 8.88 -9.88 -27.53
N GLY A 38 9.70 -9.19 -26.72
CA GLY A 38 10.63 -9.81 -25.78
C GLY A 38 9.95 -10.38 -24.54
N GLU A 39 10.76 -10.95 -23.64
CA GLU A 39 10.28 -11.50 -22.37
C GLU A 39 9.65 -10.42 -21.48
N ILE A 40 8.55 -10.74 -20.81
CA ILE A 40 7.92 -9.88 -19.81
C ILE A 40 8.67 -10.02 -18.49
N LEU A 41 9.28 -8.93 -18.02
CA LEU A 41 9.98 -8.92 -16.74
C LEU A 41 9.03 -8.58 -15.60
N TYR A 42 9.16 -9.27 -14.47
CA TYR A 42 8.37 -9.06 -13.27
C TYR A 42 9.26 -8.63 -12.10
N ALA A 43 8.72 -7.88 -11.14
CA ALA A 43 9.31 -7.81 -9.81
C ALA A 43 8.28 -8.14 -8.72
N GLY A 44 8.76 -8.17 -7.48
CA GLY A 44 8.05 -8.77 -6.35
C GLY A 44 8.21 -10.29 -6.28
N ASP A 45 8.96 -10.90 -7.20
CA ASP A 45 9.23 -12.34 -7.25
C ASP A 45 10.50 -12.75 -6.47
N ALA A 46 10.70 -12.19 -5.29
CA ALA A 46 11.85 -12.58 -4.49
C ALA A 46 11.46 -13.76 -3.59
N ASN A 47 11.93 -14.97 -3.93
CA ASN A 47 11.93 -16.13 -3.03
C ASN A 47 12.96 -15.89 -1.91
N LEU A 48 12.67 -14.94 -1.01
CA LEU A 48 13.55 -14.60 0.11
C LEU A 48 13.58 -15.73 1.14
N THR A 49 14.75 -15.98 1.72
CA THR A 49 14.88 -16.86 2.89
C THR A 49 14.33 -16.18 4.15
N ASP A 50 14.01 -16.95 5.18
CA ASP A 50 13.53 -16.42 6.46
C ASP A 50 14.52 -15.42 7.08
N GLU A 51 15.83 -15.66 6.91
CA GLU A 51 16.87 -14.76 7.37
C GLU A 51 16.88 -13.43 6.58
N GLN A 52 16.62 -13.47 5.27
CA GLN A 52 16.50 -12.26 4.44
C GLN A 52 15.22 -11.49 4.79
N ILE A 53 14.11 -12.19 5.00
CA ILE A 53 12.84 -11.59 5.44
C ILE A 53 13.04 -10.87 6.76
N ALA A 54 13.68 -11.50 7.75
CA ALA A 54 13.93 -10.90 9.06
C ALA A 54 14.76 -9.60 9.01
N LYS A 55 15.59 -9.43 7.97
CA LYS A 55 16.43 -8.24 7.75
C LYS A 55 15.72 -7.12 6.98
N LEU A 56 14.53 -7.36 6.43
CA LEU A 56 13.76 -6.30 5.75
C LEU A 56 13.50 -5.16 6.74
N PRO A 57 13.54 -3.89 6.33
CA PRO A 57 13.49 -2.76 7.26
C PRO A 57 12.10 -2.51 7.88
N PHE A 58 11.03 -2.88 7.19
CA PHE A 58 9.65 -2.52 7.57
C PHE A 58 8.83 -3.75 7.96
N ASP A 59 7.98 -3.61 8.99
CA ASP A 59 7.07 -4.66 9.44
C ASP A 59 6.10 -5.07 8.33
N LEU A 60 5.64 -4.09 7.53
CA LEU A 60 4.81 -4.34 6.34
C LEU A 60 5.39 -5.47 5.48
N TYR A 61 6.68 -5.41 5.19
CA TYR A 61 7.30 -6.39 4.30
C TYR A 61 7.53 -7.72 5.01
N ARG A 62 8.03 -7.70 6.26
CA ARG A 62 8.24 -8.92 7.05
C ARG A 62 6.96 -9.73 7.19
N GLN A 63 5.91 -9.09 7.68
CA GLN A 63 4.60 -9.68 7.87
C GLN A 63 3.89 -9.97 6.54
N GLY A 64 4.12 -9.15 5.51
CA GLY A 64 3.58 -9.38 4.17
C GLY A 64 4.08 -10.70 3.59
N TYR A 65 5.38 -10.97 3.68
CA TYR A 65 5.93 -12.27 3.27
C TYR A 65 5.29 -13.42 4.04
N GLU A 66 5.18 -13.31 5.37
CA GLU A 66 4.52 -14.34 6.18
C GLU A 66 3.04 -14.56 5.80
N TYR A 67 2.29 -13.47 5.60
CA TYR A 67 0.87 -13.53 5.31
C TYR A 67 0.60 -14.20 3.95
N TYR A 68 1.18 -13.67 2.88
CA TYR A 68 0.82 -14.10 1.53
C TYR A 68 1.61 -15.31 1.02
N TRP A 69 2.77 -15.67 1.60
CA TRP A 69 3.51 -16.89 1.20
C TRP A 69 3.35 -18.07 2.16
N LYS A 70 3.03 -17.85 3.45
CA LYS A 70 3.02 -18.93 4.44
C LYS A 70 1.64 -19.21 5.01
N THR A 71 1.01 -18.21 5.62
CA THR A 71 -0.18 -18.44 6.46
C THR A 71 -1.50 -18.31 5.69
N HIS A 72 -1.55 -17.45 4.68
CA HIS A 72 -2.74 -17.12 3.89
C HIS A 72 -2.44 -17.12 2.38
N ALA A 73 -1.54 -18.01 1.95
CA ALA A 73 -1.17 -18.14 0.54
C ALA A 73 -2.36 -18.60 -0.31
N HIS A 74 -2.48 -18.03 -1.51
CA HIS A 74 -3.54 -18.37 -2.46
C HIS A 74 -2.96 -18.48 -3.88
N PRO A 75 -3.29 -19.54 -4.65
CA PRO A 75 -2.67 -19.80 -5.96
C PRO A 75 -2.87 -18.68 -6.99
N ASN A 76 -3.94 -17.89 -6.84
CA ASN A 76 -4.24 -16.76 -7.73
C ASN A 76 -3.75 -15.40 -7.19
N SER A 77 -2.98 -15.38 -6.10
CA SER A 77 -2.46 -14.16 -5.50
C SER A 77 -0.95 -14.27 -5.34
N THR A 78 -0.22 -13.57 -6.19
CA THR A 78 1.24 -13.46 -6.09
C THR A 78 1.64 -12.00 -5.83
N PHE A 79 2.90 -11.77 -5.55
CA PHE A 79 3.46 -10.42 -5.43
C PHE A 79 3.95 -9.85 -6.75
N LYS A 80 3.81 -10.61 -7.83
CA LYS A 80 4.39 -10.25 -9.12
C LYS A 80 3.56 -9.18 -9.80
N TYR A 81 4.25 -8.19 -10.32
CA TYR A 81 3.70 -7.23 -11.27
C TYR A 81 4.73 -6.98 -12.36
N THR A 82 4.27 -6.64 -13.56
CA THR A 82 5.11 -6.34 -14.72
C THR A 82 5.96 -5.10 -14.44
N MET A 83 7.24 -5.15 -14.80
CA MET A 83 8.16 -4.02 -14.59
C MET A 83 7.81 -2.80 -15.42
N SER A 84 7.20 -2.98 -16.58
CA SER A 84 6.63 -1.89 -17.36
C SER A 84 5.54 -1.10 -16.62
N SER A 85 4.74 -1.74 -15.76
CA SER A 85 3.67 -1.06 -14.99
C SER A 85 4.20 -0.10 -13.92
N LEU A 86 5.51 -0.13 -13.63
CA LEU A 86 6.12 0.85 -12.73
C LEU A 86 5.96 2.28 -13.27
N LEU A 87 5.95 2.48 -14.60
CA LEU A 87 5.73 3.80 -15.20
C LEU A 87 4.37 4.39 -14.79
N ASP A 88 3.30 3.59 -14.95
CA ASP A 88 1.95 4.01 -14.59
C ASP A 88 1.85 4.25 -13.08
N LEU A 89 2.40 3.35 -12.28
CA LEU A 89 2.40 3.50 -10.81
C LEU A 89 3.16 4.73 -10.35
N MET A 90 4.31 5.07 -10.94
CA MET A 90 5.07 6.26 -10.56
C MET A 90 4.33 7.56 -10.92
N SER A 91 3.52 7.55 -11.97
CA SER A 91 2.67 8.68 -12.36
C SER A 91 1.39 8.79 -11.53
N PHE A 92 0.95 7.69 -10.91
CA PHE A 92 -0.28 7.64 -10.11
C PHE A 92 -0.10 8.33 -8.75
N ASP A 93 -1.18 8.95 -8.27
CA ASP A 93 -1.30 9.45 -6.90
C ASP A 93 -2.73 9.21 -6.39
N ALA A 94 -2.86 8.33 -5.40
CA ALA A 94 -4.15 8.02 -4.77
C ALA A 94 -4.78 9.21 -4.02
N THR A 95 -4.01 10.29 -3.80
CA THR A 95 -4.46 11.54 -3.18
C THR A 95 -4.70 12.67 -4.17
N ASN A 96 -4.56 12.42 -5.48
CA ASN A 96 -4.82 13.45 -6.48
C ASN A 96 -6.27 13.93 -6.39
N GLN A 97 -6.47 15.23 -6.23
CA GLN A 97 -7.78 15.88 -6.07
C GLN A 97 -8.62 15.37 -4.89
N ILE A 98 -8.00 14.83 -3.84
CA ILE A 98 -8.71 14.32 -2.66
C ILE A 98 -9.50 15.41 -1.90
N GLU A 99 -9.17 16.69 -2.10
CA GLU A 99 -9.91 17.83 -1.60
C GLU A 99 -11.34 17.93 -2.16
N LEU A 100 -11.66 17.24 -3.27
CA LEU A 100 -13.00 17.20 -3.85
C LEU A 100 -13.97 16.26 -3.11
N ILE A 101 -13.48 15.46 -2.15
CA ILE A 101 -14.36 14.60 -1.34
C ILE A 101 -15.27 15.48 -0.48
N ASP A 102 -16.55 15.55 -0.86
CA ASP A 102 -17.61 16.32 -0.19
C ASP A 102 -18.51 15.45 0.71
N LYS A 103 -18.30 14.13 0.72
CA LYS A 103 -19.06 13.16 1.52
C LYS A 103 -18.43 12.89 2.88
N PRO A 104 -19.18 12.30 3.82
CA PRO A 104 -18.59 11.77 5.04
C PRO A 104 -17.42 10.83 4.72
N LEU A 105 -16.29 10.99 5.42
CA LEU A 105 -15.07 10.23 5.17
C LEU A 105 -14.60 9.52 6.44
N LEU A 106 -14.49 8.20 6.39
CA LEU A 106 -13.81 7.40 7.41
C LEU A 106 -12.53 6.81 6.84
N MET A 107 -11.41 7.05 7.51
CA MET A 107 -10.16 6.35 7.28
C MET A 107 -9.82 5.50 8.51
N ILE A 108 -9.31 4.29 8.29
CA ILE A 108 -8.88 3.38 9.36
C ILE A 108 -7.44 2.94 9.07
N ALA A 109 -6.58 2.97 10.08
CA ALA A 109 -5.21 2.50 10.01
C ALA A 109 -4.76 1.95 11.38
N GLY A 110 -3.80 1.02 11.40
CA GLY A 110 -3.16 0.60 12.65
C GLY A 110 -2.23 1.69 13.20
N SER A 111 -2.19 1.88 14.52
CA SER A 111 -1.35 2.93 15.13
C SER A 111 0.15 2.65 15.05
N LYS A 112 0.54 1.39 14.84
CA LYS A 112 1.93 0.95 14.61
C LYS A 112 2.23 0.60 13.15
N ALA A 113 1.29 0.86 12.23
CA ALA A 113 1.51 0.54 10.83
C ALA A 113 2.57 1.48 10.24
N ASP A 114 3.63 0.93 9.63
CA ASP A 114 4.59 1.72 8.84
C ASP A 114 3.90 2.56 7.76
N SER A 115 2.70 2.15 7.31
CA SER A 115 1.91 2.82 6.28
C SER A 115 1.05 3.96 6.82
N LEU A 116 1.01 4.19 8.14
CA LEU A 116 0.10 5.15 8.78
C LEU A 116 0.25 6.55 8.20
N TYR A 117 1.48 6.97 7.92
CA TYR A 117 1.80 8.29 7.36
C TYR A 117 1.00 8.61 6.08
N MET A 118 0.74 7.61 5.21
CA MET A 118 -0.04 7.81 3.99
C MET A 118 -1.51 8.13 4.30
N SER A 119 -2.07 7.52 5.35
CA SER A 119 -3.44 7.81 5.79
C SER A 119 -3.53 9.18 6.45
N GLU A 120 -2.53 9.57 7.25
CA GLU A 120 -2.47 10.90 7.87
C GLU A 120 -2.34 12.00 6.82
N GLN A 121 -1.45 11.83 5.84
CA GLN A 121 -1.29 12.77 4.73
C GLN A 121 -2.58 12.91 3.92
N ALA A 122 -3.21 11.80 3.55
CA ALA A 122 -4.49 11.81 2.84
C ALA A 122 -5.60 12.49 3.65
N PHE A 123 -5.71 12.16 4.93
CA PHE A 123 -6.71 12.73 5.83
C PHE A 123 -6.55 14.25 5.97
N ALA A 124 -5.31 14.75 6.06
CA ALA A 124 -5.02 16.17 6.11
C ALA A 124 -5.43 16.88 4.80
N LYS A 125 -5.14 16.28 3.64
CA LYS A 125 -5.47 16.84 2.31
C LYS A 125 -6.97 16.82 1.98
N ALA A 126 -7.75 15.89 2.54
CA ALA A 126 -9.19 15.75 2.27
C ALA A 126 -10.01 16.90 2.90
N THR A 127 -9.95 18.10 2.34
CA THR A 127 -10.52 19.34 2.92
C THR A 127 -11.96 19.62 2.50
N GLY A 128 -12.48 18.97 1.46
CA GLY A 128 -13.84 19.15 0.94
C GLY A 128 -14.97 18.73 1.87
N THR A 129 -14.65 18.00 2.94
CA THR A 129 -15.60 17.59 3.97
C THR A 129 -15.09 17.96 5.37
N LYS A 130 -16.03 18.34 6.24
CA LYS A 130 -15.80 18.48 7.69
C LYS A 130 -16.27 17.26 8.46
N ASP A 131 -17.13 16.44 7.86
CA ASP A 131 -17.54 15.15 8.41
C ASP A 131 -16.50 14.10 8.04
N LYS A 132 -15.35 14.14 8.72
CA LYS A 132 -14.27 13.18 8.50
C LYS A 132 -13.63 12.71 9.79
N GLU A 133 -13.26 11.44 9.81
CA GLU A 133 -12.61 10.80 10.94
C GLU A 133 -11.46 9.87 10.49
N LEU A 134 -10.38 9.85 11.28
CA LEU A 134 -9.30 8.88 11.16
C LEU A 134 -9.25 8.03 12.43
N LEU A 135 -9.69 6.78 12.35
CA LEU A 135 -9.50 5.80 13.43
C LEU A 135 -8.09 5.21 13.33
N LYS A 136 -7.33 5.33 14.42
CA LYS A 136 -6.07 4.61 14.62
C LYS A 136 -6.31 3.43 15.55
N ILE A 137 -6.28 2.20 15.03
CA ILE A 137 -6.46 0.98 15.83
C ILE A 137 -5.21 0.77 16.68
N ASP A 138 -5.36 0.86 18.00
CA ASP A 138 -4.22 0.84 18.90
C ASP A 138 -3.45 -0.47 18.86
N GLY A 139 -2.12 -0.37 18.69
CA GLY A 139 -1.19 -1.48 18.65
C GLY A 139 -1.11 -2.23 17.32
N ALA A 140 -2.05 -2.04 16.40
CA ALA A 140 -2.06 -2.78 15.14
C ALA A 140 -0.98 -2.28 14.16
N THR A 141 -0.29 -3.22 13.52
CA THR A 141 0.55 -2.98 12.34
C THR A 141 -0.27 -3.08 11.04
N HIS A 142 0.33 -2.87 9.87
CA HIS A 142 -0.41 -2.84 8.60
C HIS A 142 -1.06 -4.18 8.26
N ILE A 143 -0.33 -5.29 8.36
CA ILE A 143 -0.83 -6.61 7.92
C ILE A 143 -1.76 -7.21 8.96
N GLU A 144 -1.54 -6.93 10.25
CA GLU A 144 -2.42 -7.43 11.31
C GLU A 144 -3.87 -6.92 11.20
N THR A 145 -4.11 -5.74 10.61
CA THR A 145 -5.48 -5.25 10.38
C THR A 145 -6.26 -6.08 9.36
N TYR A 146 -5.59 -6.96 8.61
CA TYR A 146 -6.23 -7.78 7.58
C TYR A 146 -6.95 -8.98 8.19
N TRP A 147 -6.45 -9.53 9.31
CA TRP A 147 -6.82 -10.88 9.73
C TRP A 147 -6.86 -11.11 11.25
N VAL A 148 -6.16 -10.31 12.07
CA VAL A 148 -6.16 -10.52 13.53
C VAL A 148 -7.53 -10.15 14.09
N PRO A 149 -8.29 -11.08 14.71
CA PRO A 149 -9.69 -10.85 15.09
C PRO A 149 -9.89 -9.58 15.90
N LYS A 150 -9.05 -9.35 16.92
CA LYS A 150 -9.09 -8.13 17.75
C LYS A 150 -9.09 -6.83 16.94
N TYR A 151 -8.30 -6.75 15.86
CA TYR A 151 -8.18 -5.54 15.04
C TYR A 151 -9.25 -5.47 13.96
N VAL A 152 -9.62 -6.61 13.38
CA VAL A 152 -10.74 -6.70 12.43
C VAL A 152 -12.05 -6.30 13.11
N ASP A 153 -12.32 -6.81 14.31
CA ASP A 153 -13.53 -6.50 15.08
C ASP A 153 -13.63 -5.00 15.38
N ALA A 154 -12.51 -4.38 15.78
CA ALA A 154 -12.46 -2.92 16.01
C ALA A 154 -12.74 -2.11 14.72
N ALA A 155 -12.24 -2.57 13.57
CA ALA A 155 -12.53 -1.92 12.28
C ALA A 155 -14.00 -2.08 11.88
N ILE A 156 -14.56 -3.30 12.02
CA ILE A 156 -15.96 -3.60 11.68
C ILE A 156 -16.94 -2.86 12.58
N GLU A 157 -16.68 -2.77 13.88
CA GLU A 157 -17.50 -1.98 14.81
C GLU A 157 -17.54 -0.52 14.36
N LYS A 158 -16.39 0.04 13.98
CA LYS A 158 -16.30 1.42 13.51
C LYS A 158 -17.05 1.64 12.19
N LEU A 159 -16.85 0.74 11.22
CA LEU A 159 -17.54 0.80 9.92
C LEU A 159 -19.05 0.70 10.10
N THR A 160 -19.53 -0.19 10.96
CA THR A 160 -20.96 -0.38 11.25
C THR A 160 -21.59 0.92 11.75
N LYS A 161 -20.97 1.57 12.75
CA LYS A 161 -21.45 2.86 13.29
C LYS A 161 -21.39 3.99 12.27
N PHE A 162 -20.34 4.02 11.44
CA PHE A 162 -20.19 5.04 10.41
C PHE A 162 -21.24 4.88 9.30
N TYR A 163 -21.44 3.68 8.78
CA TYR A 163 -22.44 3.46 7.73
C TYR A 163 -23.87 3.63 8.22
N ALA A 164 -24.19 3.24 9.47
CA ALA A 164 -25.51 3.46 10.06
C ALA A 164 -25.94 4.95 10.10
N ARG A 165 -25.01 5.91 10.05
CA ARG A 165 -25.33 7.36 10.01
C ARG A 165 -25.11 8.02 8.65
N THR A 166 -24.49 7.34 7.68
CA THR A 166 -23.99 7.95 6.42
C THR A 166 -24.57 7.35 5.15
N ILE A 167 -25.29 6.23 5.27
CA ILE A 167 -26.09 5.58 4.23
C ILE A 167 -27.53 5.54 4.73
#